data_AF-A0A9R1X1S8-F1
#
_entry.id   AF-A0A9R1X1S8-F1
#
_cell.length_a   1.000
_cell.length_b   1.000
_cell.length_c   1.000
_cell.angle_alpha   90.00
_cell.angle_beta   90.00
_cell.angle_gamma   90.00
#
_symmetry.space_group_name_H-M   'P 1'
#
loop_
_entity.id
_entity.type
_entity.pdbx_description
1 polymer ?
#
loop_
_entity_poly.entity_id
_entity_poly.type
_entity_poly.pdbx_seq_one_letter_code
_entity_poly.pdbx_strand_id
1 'polypeptide(L)'
;MERPSNPPPPPPSSSSSSSSSSSSSSSSSSSSSSPDQEFLYALNANVSNFVSVKLSSEGNYHLWEKQMECLLKAYNLHGIVCEPITPDLNTRFDSLVKGWILGSISEEILDTVFDLESAKEVWNKLKSIYYPTTMIPQKGKLAGYSKLNIETF
;
A
#
# COMPACT_ATOMS: atom_id res chain seq x y z
N MET A 1 38.52 8.45 -82.72
CA MET A 1 37.20 8.62 -82.10
C MET A 1 37.43 9.18 -80.71
N GLU A 2 37.37 10.50 -80.60
CA GLU A 2 37.64 11.24 -79.36
C GLU A 2 36.43 11.14 -78.42
N ARG A 3 36.69 10.92 -77.12
CA ARG A 3 35.66 10.95 -76.07
C ARG A 3 35.52 12.39 -75.54
N PRO A 4 34.30 12.88 -75.25
CA PRO A 4 34.09 14.27 -74.85
C PRO A 4 34.61 14.55 -73.43
N SER A 5 35.16 15.76 -73.26
CA SER A 5 35.67 16.31 -72.00
C SER A 5 34.54 16.57 -70.99
N ASN A 6 34.71 16.08 -69.76
CA ASN A 6 33.80 16.35 -68.64
C ASN A 6 34.13 17.73 -68.00
N PRO A 7 33.13 18.54 -67.59
CA PRO A 7 33.38 19.81 -66.91
C PRO A 7 33.82 19.62 -65.44
N PRO A 8 34.56 20.59 -64.85
CA PRO A 8 35.03 20.52 -63.46
C PRO A 8 33.90 20.78 -62.43
N PRO A 9 34.06 20.30 -61.18
CA PRO A 9 33.09 20.49 -60.10
C PRO A 9 33.09 21.93 -59.53
N PRO A 10 31.98 22.37 -58.89
CA PRO A 10 31.87 23.71 -58.30
C PRO A 10 32.62 23.85 -56.96
N PRO A 11 32.97 25.08 -56.54
CA PRO A 11 33.66 25.35 -55.26
C PRO A 11 32.74 25.25 -54.03
N PRO A 12 33.28 25.07 -52.81
CA PRO A 12 32.48 24.94 -51.59
C PRO A 12 31.92 26.28 -51.09
N SER A 13 30.67 26.26 -50.63
CA SER A 13 29.99 27.41 -49.98
C SER A 13 30.40 27.55 -48.50
N SER A 14 30.88 28.72 -48.11
CA SER A 14 31.10 29.11 -46.71
C SER A 14 29.83 29.74 -46.12
N SER A 15 29.36 29.29 -44.95
CA SER A 15 28.40 30.06 -44.13
C SER A 15 28.40 29.63 -42.65
N SER A 16 28.99 30.51 -41.82
CA SER A 16 28.51 31.04 -40.54
C SER A 16 27.97 30.10 -39.44
N SER A 17 28.77 29.89 -38.40
CA SER A 17 28.31 29.44 -37.08
C SER A 17 27.66 30.60 -36.31
N SER A 18 26.45 30.38 -35.79
CA SER A 18 25.82 31.24 -34.77
C SER A 18 25.50 30.39 -33.54
N SER A 19 26.06 30.82 -32.40
CA SER A 19 25.91 30.22 -31.08
C SER A 19 24.56 30.58 -30.47
N SER A 20 23.76 29.57 -30.11
CA SER A 20 22.55 29.72 -29.32
C SER A 20 22.88 29.61 -27.82
N SER A 21 22.68 30.72 -27.09
CA SER A 21 22.64 30.73 -25.63
C SER A 21 21.21 30.42 -25.17
N SER A 22 20.99 29.26 -24.54
CA SER A 22 19.74 28.92 -23.87
C SER A 22 19.78 29.40 -22.42
N SER A 23 18.94 30.39 -22.12
CA SER A 23 18.60 30.80 -20.77
C SER A 23 17.71 29.74 -20.11
N SER A 24 18.21 29.11 -19.05
CA SER A 24 17.45 28.20 -18.20
C SER A 24 16.51 28.98 -17.27
N SER A 25 15.23 28.98 -17.58
CA SER A 25 14.19 29.35 -16.63
C SER A 25 13.94 28.16 -15.68
N SER A 26 14.47 28.23 -14.47
CA SER A 26 14.11 27.32 -13.37
C SER A 26 12.68 27.61 -12.92
N SER A 27 11.72 26.87 -13.49
CA SER A 27 10.39 26.74 -12.93
C SER A 27 10.46 25.88 -11.67
N SER A 28 10.31 26.51 -10.51
CA SER A 28 10.06 25.82 -9.24
C SER A 28 8.70 25.14 -9.32
N SER A 29 8.69 23.89 -9.76
CA SER A 29 7.54 22.99 -9.69
C SER A 29 7.35 22.57 -8.24
N SER A 30 6.28 23.04 -7.62
CA SER A 30 5.69 22.38 -6.46
C SER A 30 5.37 20.94 -6.86
N SER A 31 6.19 19.99 -6.42
CA SER A 31 6.03 18.57 -6.69
C SER A 31 4.87 18.01 -5.88
N SER A 32 3.64 18.25 -6.31
CA SER A 32 2.52 17.40 -5.97
C SER A 32 2.75 16.06 -6.69
N SER A 33 3.30 15.08 -5.97
CA SER A 33 3.50 13.72 -6.49
C SER A 33 2.18 13.18 -7.04
N SER A 34 2.20 12.67 -8.27
CA SER A 34 1.01 12.01 -8.84
C SER A 34 0.74 10.69 -8.10
N PRO A 35 -0.52 10.24 -8.03
CA PRO A 35 -0.87 8.95 -7.40
C PRO A 35 -0.13 7.76 -8.03
N ASP A 36 0.24 7.85 -9.31
CA ASP A 36 1.04 6.82 -9.98
C ASP A 36 2.47 6.73 -9.46
N GLN A 37 3.11 7.86 -9.12
CA GLN A 37 4.45 7.86 -8.52
C GLN A 37 4.44 7.26 -7.12
N GLU A 38 3.41 7.58 -6.33
CA GLU A 38 3.23 7.00 -4.99
C GLU A 38 3.00 5.49 -5.06
N PHE A 39 2.21 5.04 -6.05
CA PHE A 39 2.02 3.61 -6.29
C PHE A 39 3.32 2.90 -6.71
N LEU A 40 4.12 3.48 -7.61
CA LEU A 40 5.41 2.90 -8.00
C LEU A 40 6.40 2.85 -6.84
N TYR A 41 6.41 3.88 -5.99
CA TYR A 41 7.22 3.90 -4.78
C TYR A 41 6.80 2.79 -3.81
N ALA A 42 5.50 2.62 -3.60
CA ALA A 42 4.95 1.54 -2.80
C ALA A 42 5.23 0.16 -3.40
N LEU A 43 5.07 -0.04 -4.71
CA LEU A 43 5.35 -1.32 -5.37
C LEU A 43 6.77 -1.85 -5.10
N ASN A 44 7.74 -0.94 -4.98
CA ASN A 44 9.14 -1.28 -4.72
C ASN A 44 9.46 -1.46 -3.22
N ALA A 45 8.44 -1.39 -2.34
CA ALA A 45 8.61 -1.61 -0.92
C ALA A 45 9.08 -3.03 -0.62
N ASN A 46 10.14 -3.14 0.18
CA ASN A 46 10.54 -4.42 0.76
C ASN A 46 9.79 -4.62 2.09
N VAL A 47 8.73 -5.42 2.06
CA VAL A 47 7.89 -5.74 3.23
C VAL A 47 8.74 -6.26 4.39
N SER A 48 9.77 -7.06 4.11
CA SER A 48 10.63 -7.68 5.14
C SER A 48 11.49 -6.67 5.92
N ASN A 49 11.66 -5.43 5.42
CA ASN A 49 12.33 -4.37 6.17
C ASN A 49 11.49 -3.87 7.35
N PHE A 50 10.17 -4.04 7.28
CA PHE A 50 9.24 -3.59 8.32
C PHE A 50 8.66 -4.77 9.10
N VAL A 51 8.31 -5.85 8.39
CA VAL A 51 7.65 -7.03 8.92
C VAL A 51 8.64 -8.19 8.92
N SER A 52 9.27 -8.41 10.07
CA SER A 52 10.30 -9.43 10.24
C SER A 52 9.73 -10.80 10.64
N VAL A 53 8.49 -10.84 11.11
CA VAL A 53 7.82 -12.06 11.56
C VAL A 53 6.76 -12.50 10.57
N LYS A 54 6.64 -13.81 10.36
CA LYS A 54 5.51 -14.40 9.63
C LYS A 54 4.38 -14.62 10.62
N LEU A 55 3.19 -14.05 10.37
CA LEU A 55 2.04 -14.25 11.26
C LEU A 55 1.67 -15.72 11.32
N SER A 56 1.61 -16.27 12.52
CA SER A 56 1.27 -17.68 12.77
C SER A 56 0.25 -17.78 13.88
N SER A 57 -0.34 -18.97 14.02
CA SER A 57 -1.31 -19.30 15.07
C SER A 57 -0.76 -19.12 16.51
N GLU A 58 0.57 -19.07 16.69
CA GLU A 58 1.30 -19.02 17.97
C GLU A 58 1.24 -17.68 18.73
N GLY A 59 0.33 -16.78 18.38
CA GLY A 59 0.09 -15.56 19.18
C GLY A 59 1.07 -14.41 18.94
N ASN A 60 1.83 -14.42 17.84
CA ASN A 60 2.70 -13.31 17.43
C ASN A 60 1.96 -12.15 16.76
N TYR A 61 0.61 -12.18 16.76
CA TYR A 61 -0.23 -11.17 16.11
C TYR A 61 0.06 -9.75 16.55
N HIS A 62 0.27 -9.49 17.84
CA HIS A 62 0.52 -8.13 18.31
C HIS A 62 1.79 -7.51 17.69
N LEU A 63 2.86 -8.30 17.59
CA LEU A 63 4.12 -7.86 16.99
C LEU A 63 3.97 -7.66 15.48
N TRP A 64 3.34 -8.63 14.82
CA TRP A 64 3.06 -8.56 13.39
C TRP A 64 2.16 -7.36 13.04
N GLU A 65 1.09 -7.12 13.81
CA GLU A 65 0.14 -6.00 13.61
C GLU A 65 0.89 -4.67 13.70
N LYS A 66 1.75 -4.50 14.72
CA LYS A 66 2.56 -3.28 14.87
C LYS A 66 3.53 -3.07 13.72
N GLN A 67 4.20 -4.13 13.28
CA GLN A 67 5.14 -4.05 12.16
C GLN A 67 4.42 -3.71 10.84
N MET A 68 3.28 -4.34 10.58
CA MET A 68 2.48 -4.07 9.39
C MET A 68 1.87 -2.66 9.43
N GLU A 69 1.39 -2.19 10.59
CA GLU A 69 0.94 -0.80 10.76
C GLU A 69 2.04 0.21 10.44
N CYS A 70 3.29 -0.06 10.85
CA CYS A 70 4.44 0.80 10.54
C CYS A 70 4.70 0.86 9.03
N LEU A 71 4.65 -0.28 8.33
CA LEU A 71 4.75 -0.33 6.87
C LEU A 71 3.66 0.53 6.22
N LEU A 72 2.40 0.32 6.58
CA LEU A 72 1.27 1.04 5.97
C LEU A 72 1.36 2.55 6.20
N LYS A 73 1.79 2.99 7.39
CA LYS A 73 1.97 4.42 7.69
C LYS A 73 3.13 5.03 6.91
N ALA A 74 4.23 4.30 6.71
CA ALA A 74 5.39 4.78 5.95
C ALA A 74 5.05 5.10 4.48
N TYR A 75 4.03 4.43 3.92
CA TYR A 75 3.54 4.63 2.56
C TYR A 75 2.18 5.36 2.52
N ASN A 76 1.70 5.93 3.63
CA ASN A 76 0.39 6.59 3.71
C ASN A 76 -0.82 5.70 3.34
N LEU A 77 -0.66 4.37 3.37
CA LEU A 77 -1.68 3.36 3.02
C LEU A 77 -2.49 2.86 4.22
N HIS A 78 -2.31 3.44 5.40
CA HIS A 78 -3.07 3.03 6.58
C HIS A 78 -4.60 3.24 6.41
N GLY A 79 -5.00 4.21 5.60
CA GLY A 79 -6.41 4.45 5.26
C GLY A 79 -7.08 3.26 4.54
N ILE A 80 -6.30 2.43 3.83
CA ILE A 80 -6.81 1.28 3.08
C ILE A 80 -7.45 0.24 4.02
N VAL A 81 -6.84 0.01 5.19
CA VAL A 81 -7.34 -0.98 6.17
C VAL A 81 -8.29 -0.38 7.21
N CYS A 82 -8.23 0.95 7.45
CA CYS A 82 -9.05 1.62 8.46
C CYS A 82 -10.32 2.27 7.92
N GLU A 83 -10.24 3.03 6.83
CA GLU A 83 -11.35 3.88 6.36
C GLU A 83 -12.22 3.19 5.30
N PRO A 84 -13.50 3.54 5.17
CA PRO A 84 -14.35 3.08 4.07
C PRO A 84 -13.88 3.70 2.74
N ILE A 85 -13.67 2.84 1.75
CA ILE A 85 -12.97 3.11 0.48
C ILE A 85 -13.74 4.08 -0.43
N THR A 86 -13.07 5.09 -1.00
CA THR A 86 -13.50 5.81 -2.21
C THR A 86 -13.03 5.08 -3.49
N PRO A 87 -13.86 4.95 -4.54
CA PRO A 87 -13.77 3.83 -5.48
C PRO A 87 -12.57 3.78 -6.46
N ASP A 88 -12.02 4.90 -6.94
CA ASP A 88 -11.17 4.84 -8.16
C ASP A 88 -9.65 4.65 -7.91
N LEU A 89 -9.05 5.37 -6.96
CA LEU A 89 -7.60 5.26 -6.69
C LEU A 89 -7.26 4.12 -5.73
N ASN A 90 -8.26 3.59 -5.04
CA ASN A 90 -8.07 2.73 -3.88
C ASN A 90 -7.89 1.25 -4.28
N THR A 91 -8.37 0.81 -5.45
CA THR A 91 -8.32 -0.60 -5.87
C THR A 91 -6.91 -1.15 -6.08
N ARG A 92 -6.01 -0.35 -6.67
CA ARG A 92 -4.60 -0.73 -6.89
C ARG A 92 -3.84 -0.83 -5.56
N PHE A 93 -4.03 0.15 -4.67
CA PHE A 93 -3.42 0.13 -3.35
C PHE A 93 -4.01 -0.96 -2.45
N ASP A 94 -5.31 -1.23 -2.54
CA ASP A 94 -5.96 -2.35 -1.85
C ASP A 94 -5.34 -3.69 -2.26
N SER A 95 -5.20 -3.93 -3.57
CA SER A 95 -4.53 -5.13 -4.08
C SER A 95 -3.08 -5.25 -3.59
N LEU A 96 -2.35 -4.13 -3.56
CA LEU A 96 -0.97 -4.10 -3.08
C LEU A 96 -0.86 -4.42 -1.59
N VAL A 97 -1.66 -3.75 -0.76
CA VAL A 97 -1.69 -3.97 0.69
C VAL A 97 -2.13 -5.39 1.01
N LYS A 98 -3.13 -5.92 0.30
CA LYS A 98 -3.55 -7.31 0.42
C LYS A 98 -2.39 -8.26 0.13
N GLY A 99 -1.63 -8.00 -0.94
CA GLY A 99 -0.41 -8.76 -1.26
C GLY A 99 0.63 -8.73 -0.15
N TRP A 100 0.87 -7.57 0.47
CA TRP A 100 1.80 -7.45 1.62
C TRP A 100 1.32 -8.24 2.83
N ILE A 101 0.02 -8.16 3.14
CA ILE A 101 -0.57 -8.91 4.25
C ILE A 101 -0.41 -10.41 3.97
N LEU A 102 -0.91 -10.92 2.84
CA LEU A 102 -0.84 -12.33 2.48
C LEU A 102 0.60 -12.86 2.39
N GLY A 103 1.55 -12.06 1.89
CA GLY A 103 2.97 -12.44 1.83
C GLY A 103 3.65 -12.56 3.19
N SER A 104 3.06 -11.95 4.23
CA SER A 104 3.60 -11.91 5.59
C SER A 104 2.92 -12.86 6.58
N ILE A 105 1.95 -13.66 6.14
CA ILE A 105 1.25 -14.65 6.99
C ILE A 105 1.65 -16.08 6.63
N SER A 106 1.54 -17.02 7.58
CA SER A 106 1.79 -18.45 7.39
C SER A 106 0.68 -19.11 6.57
N GLU A 107 1.00 -20.24 5.94
CA GLU A 107 0.04 -21.02 5.14
C GLU A 107 -1.18 -21.45 5.97
N GLU A 108 -0.97 -21.74 7.26
CA GLU A 108 -2.03 -22.09 8.21
C GLU A 108 -3.12 -21.02 8.31
N ILE A 109 -2.71 -19.75 8.29
CA ILE A 109 -3.64 -18.62 8.41
C ILE A 109 -4.13 -18.18 7.02
N LEU A 110 -3.32 -18.36 5.99
CA LEU A 110 -3.64 -17.94 4.62
C LEU A 110 -4.92 -18.59 4.10
N ASP A 111 -5.13 -19.88 4.37
CA ASP A 111 -6.36 -20.62 4.02
C ASP A 111 -7.64 -19.99 4.60
N THR A 112 -7.52 -19.24 5.70
CA THR A 112 -8.69 -18.61 6.34
C THR A 112 -9.08 -17.24 5.76
N VAL A 113 -8.19 -16.61 5.00
CA VAL A 113 -8.34 -15.22 4.53
C VAL A 113 -8.17 -15.04 3.03
N PHE A 114 -7.69 -16.04 2.28
CA PHE A 114 -7.37 -15.90 0.87
C PHE A 114 -8.59 -15.57 -0.01
N ASP A 115 -9.78 -16.03 0.38
CA ASP A 115 -11.05 -15.79 -0.34
C ASP A 115 -11.61 -14.37 -0.17
N LEU A 116 -11.05 -13.57 0.75
CA LEU A 116 -11.54 -12.21 1.00
C LEU A 116 -11.10 -11.29 -0.13
N GLU A 117 -11.98 -10.38 -0.57
CA GLU A 117 -11.73 -9.59 -1.77
C GLU A 117 -10.79 -8.41 -1.50
N SER A 118 -10.96 -7.74 -0.35
CA SER A 118 -10.23 -6.51 0.00
C SER A 118 -9.16 -6.69 1.08
N ALA A 119 -8.14 -5.83 1.08
CA ALA A 119 -7.14 -5.76 2.15
C ALA A 119 -7.78 -5.48 3.52
N LYS A 120 -8.83 -4.65 3.53
CA LYS A 120 -9.58 -4.31 4.73
C LYS A 120 -10.29 -5.52 5.34
N GLU A 121 -10.92 -6.35 4.52
CA GLU A 121 -11.56 -7.58 4.99
C GLU A 121 -10.54 -8.55 5.56
N VAL A 122 -9.41 -8.75 4.87
CA VAL A 122 -8.30 -9.58 5.37
C VAL A 122 -7.82 -9.06 6.72
N TRP A 123 -7.53 -7.77 6.82
CA TRP A 123 -7.08 -7.13 8.07
C TRP A 123 -8.06 -7.33 9.23
N ASN A 124 -9.35 -7.08 8.99
CA ASN A 124 -10.40 -7.25 10.00
C ASN A 124 -10.61 -8.70 10.40
N LYS A 125 -10.54 -9.63 9.44
CA LYS A 125 -10.66 -11.06 9.71
C LYS A 125 -9.52 -11.54 10.60
N LEU A 126 -8.28 -11.16 10.29
CA LEU A 126 -7.12 -11.47 11.13
C LEU A 126 -7.31 -10.88 12.54
N LYS A 127 -7.73 -9.61 12.64
CA LYS A 127 -8.01 -8.97 13.94
C LYS A 127 -9.07 -9.73 14.72
N SER A 128 -10.12 -10.23 14.07
CA SER A 128 -11.17 -11.04 14.71
C SER A 128 -10.70 -12.42 15.16
N ILE A 129 -9.70 -13.01 14.50
CA ILE A 129 -9.15 -14.32 14.87
C ILE A 129 -8.33 -14.20 16.16
N TYR A 130 -7.47 -13.18 16.27
CA TYR A 130 -6.54 -13.01 17.39
C TYR A 130 -7.09 -12.14 18.52
N TYR A 131 -7.97 -11.20 18.19
CA TYR A 131 -8.75 -10.40 19.13
C TYR A 131 -10.24 -10.62 18.85
N PRO A 132 -10.76 -11.85 19.07
CA PRO A 132 -12.19 -12.07 19.00
C PRO A 132 -12.80 -11.09 19.99
N THR A 133 -13.48 -10.07 19.46
CA THR A 133 -14.11 -9.08 20.31
C THR A 133 -15.00 -9.87 21.24
N THR A 134 -14.76 -9.71 22.54
CA THR A 134 -15.62 -10.19 23.62
C THR A 134 -16.94 -9.41 23.56
N MET A 135 -17.68 -9.60 22.47
CA MET A 135 -19.06 -9.23 22.34
C MET A 135 -19.85 -10.32 23.05
N ILE A 136 -19.98 -10.17 24.36
CA ILE A 136 -21.19 -10.64 25.03
C ILE A 136 -22.33 -9.85 24.38
N PRO A 137 -23.30 -10.48 23.68
CA PRO A 137 -24.50 -9.78 23.30
C PRO A 137 -25.30 -9.47 24.57
N GLN A 138 -25.08 -8.29 25.17
CA GLN A 138 -25.99 -7.73 26.15
C GLN A 138 -27.25 -7.28 25.41
N LYS A 139 -28.19 -8.21 25.24
CA LYS A 139 -29.60 -7.91 25.02
C LYS A 139 -30.45 -8.67 26.04
N GLY A 140 -30.54 -8.08 27.23
CA GLY A 140 -31.71 -8.07 28.12
C GLY A 140 -32.25 -9.41 28.64
N LYS A 141 -32.08 -9.65 29.95
CA LYS A 141 -33.20 -9.74 30.91
C LYS A 141 -32.67 -9.71 32.36
N LEU A 142 -32.84 -8.58 33.04
CA LEU A 142 -32.82 -8.54 34.50
C LEU A 142 -34.10 -9.23 34.99
N ALA A 143 -33.97 -10.41 35.58
CA ALA A 143 -35.03 -11.01 36.37
C ALA A 143 -34.43 -11.79 37.55
N GLY A 144 -34.42 -11.12 38.70
CA GLY A 144 -34.79 -11.75 39.97
C GLY A 144 -33.73 -12.57 40.69
N TYR A 145 -32.81 -11.90 41.39
CA TYR A 145 -32.31 -12.42 42.67
C TYR A 145 -32.17 -11.26 43.67
N SER A 146 -33.17 -11.11 44.54
CA SER A 146 -33.03 -10.44 45.83
C SER A 146 -34.11 -10.91 46.80
N LYS A 147 -33.81 -11.96 47.57
CA LYS A 147 -34.03 -11.97 49.03
C LYS A 147 -33.45 -13.25 49.66
N LEU A 148 -32.25 -13.14 50.19
CA LEU A 148 -31.89 -13.80 51.45
C LEU A 148 -31.21 -12.73 52.29
N ASN A 149 -32.01 -11.95 53.03
CA ASN A 149 -31.49 -11.16 54.13
C ASN A 149 -31.69 -12.01 55.39
N ILE A 150 -30.62 -12.67 55.80
CA ILE A 150 -30.48 -13.27 57.11
C ILE A 150 -30.07 -12.12 58.02
N GLU A 151 -30.94 -11.67 58.91
CA GLU A 151 -30.52 -11.11 60.18
C GLU A 151 -31.29 -11.79 61.31
N THR A 152 -30.49 -12.52 62.09
CA THR A 152 -30.77 -13.07 63.40
C THR A 152 -30.62 -11.96 64.41
N PHE A 153 -31.66 -11.69 65.22
CA PHE A 153 -31.69 -11.64 66.70
C PHE A 153 -33.04 -11.08 67.15
#